data_AF-V4BSE5-F1
#
_entry.id   AF-V4BSE5-F1
#
_cell.length_a   1.000
_cell.length_b   1.000
_cell.length_c   1.000
_cell.angle_alpha   90.00
_cell.angle_beta   90.00
_cell.angle_gamma   90.00
#
_symmetry.space_group_name_H-M   'P 1'
#
loop_
_entity.id
_entity.type
_entity.pdbx_description
1 polymer ?
#
loop_
_entity_poly.entity_id
_entity_poly.type
_entity_poly.pdbx_seq_one_letter_code
_entity_poly.pdbx_strand_id
1 'polypeptide(L)'
;PISEQEISKSIKKLKRGKSSGKDDLPPNLFIDGAPILMPILLKIFNYILDNNDYPKSWLKGILTPIPKKGNLDNPDNFRGINLSSVFAKLFSHIINSRL
;
A
#
# COMPACT_ATOMS: atom_id res chain seq x y z
N PRO A 1 20.11 -0.30 -5.17
CA PRO A 1 19.02 -1.32 -5.14
C PRO A 1 18.26 -1.30 -3.80
N ILE A 2 16.99 -1.68 -3.80
CA ILE A 2 16.16 -1.99 -2.63
C ILE A 2 16.60 -3.33 -2.03
N SER A 3 16.72 -3.37 -0.71
CA SER A 3 17.14 -4.55 0.07
C SER A 3 15.94 -5.26 0.73
N GLU A 4 16.12 -6.55 1.07
CA GLU A 4 15.10 -7.30 1.81
C GLU A 4 14.81 -6.71 3.18
N GLN A 5 15.82 -6.11 3.84
CA GLN A 5 15.66 -5.47 5.14
C GLN A 5 14.71 -4.27 5.05
N GLU A 6 14.78 -3.48 3.98
CA GLU A 6 13.87 -2.35 3.75
C GLU A 6 12.43 -2.83 3.49
N ILE A 7 12.27 -3.90 2.70
CA ILE A 7 10.96 -4.51 2.46
C ILE A 7 10.38 -5.07 3.76
N SER A 8 11.18 -5.78 4.56
CA SER A 8 10.78 -6.31 5.86
C SER A 8 10.34 -5.19 6.81
N LYS A 9 11.10 -4.09 6.89
CA LYS A 9 10.72 -2.91 7.66
C LYS A 9 9.41 -2.31 7.17
N SER A 10 9.20 -2.26 5.85
CA SER A 10 7.97 -1.74 5.25
C SER A 10 6.75 -2.62 5.55
N ILE A 11 6.89 -3.96 5.47
CA ILE A 11 5.86 -4.93 5.83
C ILE A 11 5.49 -4.81 7.31
N LYS A 12 6.47 -4.62 8.21
CA LYS A 12 6.21 -4.41 9.65
C LYS A 12 5.40 -3.14 9.95
N LYS A 13 5.39 -2.14 9.06
CA LYS A 13 4.54 -0.94 9.19
C LYS A 13 3.08 -1.19 8.78
N LEU A 14 2.79 -2.30 8.09
CA LEU A 14 1.42 -2.65 7.73
C LEU A 14 0.60 -3.00 8.97
N LYS A 15 -0.68 -2.65 8.94
CA LYS A 15 -1.65 -3.00 9.99
C LYS A 15 -2.56 -4.11 9.48
N ARG A 16 -2.77 -5.15 10.29
CA ARG A 16 -3.74 -6.22 10.02
C ARG A 16 -5.17 -5.67 10.02
N GLY A 17 -6.07 -6.37 9.31
CA GLY A 17 -7.50 -6.04 9.28
C GLY A 17 -7.81 -4.72 8.57
N LYS A 18 -6.91 -4.25 7.71
CA LYS A 18 -7.14 -3.09 6.85
C LYS A 18 -7.60 -3.54 5.47
N SER A 19 -8.38 -2.69 4.81
CA SER A 19 -8.93 -2.95 3.48
C SER A 19 -7.85 -3.05 2.41
N SER A 20 -8.14 -3.84 1.39
CA SER A 20 -7.39 -3.90 0.13
C SER A 20 -7.62 -2.64 -0.72
N GLY A 21 -6.77 -2.45 -1.73
CA GLY A 21 -7.04 -1.55 -2.84
C GLY A 21 -7.91 -2.24 -3.89
N LYS A 22 -7.91 -1.69 -5.11
CA LYS A 22 -8.66 -2.25 -6.27
C LYS A 22 -8.17 -3.63 -6.72
N ASP A 23 -6.98 -4.04 -6.29
CA ASP A 23 -6.39 -5.34 -6.58
C ASP A 23 -6.90 -6.46 -5.66
N ASP A 24 -7.73 -6.13 -4.67
CA ASP A 24 -8.26 -7.08 -3.67
C ASP A 24 -7.18 -7.86 -2.91
N LEU A 25 -5.98 -7.29 -2.81
CA LEU A 25 -4.88 -7.86 -2.04
C LEU A 25 -4.77 -7.17 -0.66
N PRO A 26 -5.23 -7.82 0.42
CA PRO A 26 -5.23 -7.20 1.75
C PRO A 26 -3.82 -7.23 2.36
N PRO A 27 -3.51 -6.33 3.31
CA PRO A 27 -2.22 -6.32 3.99
C PRO A 27 -1.84 -7.64 4.68
N ASN A 28 -2.83 -8.39 5.17
CA ASN A 28 -2.60 -9.70 5.78
C ASN A 28 -1.86 -10.66 4.85
N LEU A 29 -2.18 -10.66 3.54
CA LEU A 29 -1.47 -11.49 2.55
C LEU A 29 0.04 -11.24 2.55
N PHE A 30 0.44 -9.97 2.67
CA PHE A 30 1.85 -9.57 2.66
C PHE A 30 2.54 -9.83 3.99
N ILE A 31 1.80 -9.70 5.11
CA ILE A 31 2.33 -9.97 6.44
C ILE A 31 2.56 -11.49 6.61
N ASP A 32 1.56 -12.29 6.26
CA ASP A 32 1.57 -13.74 6.46
C ASP A 32 2.40 -14.46 5.37
N GLY A 33 2.34 -13.95 4.13
CA GLY A 33 3.10 -14.48 3.00
C GLY A 33 4.51 -13.92 2.83
N ALA A 34 5.02 -13.12 3.78
CA ALA A 34 6.29 -12.42 3.64
C ALA A 34 7.48 -13.31 3.20
N PRO A 35 7.69 -14.52 3.76
CA PRO A 35 8.80 -15.38 3.35
C PRO A 35 8.73 -15.81 1.88
N ILE A 36 7.52 -16.00 1.35
CA ILE A 36 7.28 -16.46 -0.03
C ILE A 36 7.34 -15.27 -0.99
N LEU A 37 6.78 -14.12 -0.57
CA LEU A 37 6.67 -12.93 -1.40
C LEU A 37 7.97 -12.13 -1.46
N MET A 38 8.88 -12.28 -0.50
CA MET A 38 10.13 -11.50 -0.43
C MET A 38 10.92 -11.48 -1.74
N PRO A 39 11.30 -12.62 -2.36
CA PRO A 39 12.07 -12.59 -3.61
C PRO A 39 11.32 -11.91 -4.77
N ILE A 40 9.99 -12.05 -4.80
CA ILE A 40 9.13 -11.45 -5.83
C ILE A 40 9.08 -9.93 -5.64
N LEU A 41 8.84 -9.47 -4.41
CA LEU A 41 8.81 -8.05 -4.05
C LEU A 41 10.16 -7.39 -4.34
N LEU A 42 11.25 -8.06 -3.99
CA LEU A 42 12.60 -7.57 -4.24
C LEU A 42 12.85 -7.35 -5.73
N LYS A 43 12.49 -8.34 -6.57
CA LYS A 43 12.64 -8.24 -8.02
C LYS A 43 11.78 -7.12 -8.61
N ILE A 44 10.50 -7.05 -8.24
CA ILE A 44 9.57 -6.04 -8.75
C ILE A 44 10.02 -4.63 -8.34
N PHE A 45 10.34 -4.43 -7.06
CA PHE A 45 10.70 -3.09 -6.57
C PHE A 45 12.04 -2.59 -7.11
N ASN A 46 13.03 -3.48 -7.25
CA ASN A 46 14.28 -3.09 -7.92
C ASN A 46 14.06 -2.78 -9.40
N TYR A 47 13.25 -3.59 -10.11
CA TYR A 47 12.91 -3.29 -11.50
C TYR A 47 12.25 -1.90 -11.65
N ILE A 48 11.26 -1.59 -10.81
CA ILE A 48 10.58 -0.28 -10.81
C ILE A 48 11.58 0.85 -10.52
N LEU A 49 12.47 0.66 -9.54
CA LEU A 49 13.46 1.67 -9.15
C LEU A 49 14.48 1.92 -10.27
N ASP A 50 14.99 0.86 -10.89
CA ASP A 50 16.06 0.96 -11.89
C ASP A 50 15.54 1.48 -13.24
N ASN A 51 14.27 1.22 -13.58
CA ASN A 51 13.66 1.62 -14.85
C ASN A 51 12.77 2.86 -14.75
N ASN A 52 12.57 3.42 -13.55
CA ASN A 52 11.58 4.47 -13.29
C ASN A 52 10.16 4.13 -13.77
N ASP A 53 9.82 2.84 -13.83
CA ASP A 53 8.54 2.35 -14.35
C ASP A 53 7.54 2.13 -13.21
N TYR A 54 6.99 3.22 -12.69
CA TYR A 54 5.97 3.14 -11.64
C TYR A 54 4.62 2.68 -12.24
N PRO A 55 4.03 1.56 -11.76
CA PRO A 55 2.80 1.05 -12.34
C PRO A 55 1.65 2.06 -12.28
N LYS A 56 1.05 2.40 -13.44
CA LYS A 56 -0.11 3.31 -13.49
C LYS A 56 -1.31 2.80 -12.69
N SER A 57 -1.41 1.49 -12.46
CA SER A 57 -2.44 0.88 -11.61
C SER A 57 -2.27 1.29 -10.14
N TRP A 58 -1.05 1.51 -9.66
CA TRP A 58 -0.77 1.92 -8.28
C TRP A 58 -1.11 3.39 -8.00
N LEU A 59 -1.21 4.21 -9.05
CA LEU A 59 -1.73 5.58 -8.98
C LEU A 59 -3.25 5.62 -8.79
N LYS A 60 -3.95 4.51 -9.05
CA LYS A 60 -5.39 4.40 -8.89
C LYS A 60 -5.70 3.86 -7.48
N GLY A 61 -6.69 4.45 -6.84
CA GLY A 61 -7.22 3.95 -5.58
C GLY A 61 -8.74 4.09 -5.52
N ILE A 62 -9.35 3.45 -4.53
CA ILE A 62 -10.79 3.53 -4.30
C ILE A 62 -11.04 4.65 -3.30
N LEU A 63 -11.82 5.66 -3.70
CA LEU A 63 -12.30 6.69 -2.80
C LEU A 63 -13.52 6.15 -2.04
N THR A 64 -13.40 6.03 -0.73
CA THR A 64 -14.49 5.56 0.13
C THR A 64 -14.85 6.65 1.15
N PRO A 65 -16.12 7.06 1.25
CA PRO A 65 -16.55 7.98 2.30
C PRO A 65 -16.59 7.27 3.65
N ILE A 66 -16.00 7.87 4.68
CA ILE A 66 -16.13 7.44 6.07
C ILE A 66 -16.97 8.48 6.81
N PRO A 67 -18.03 8.06 7.52
CA PRO A 67 -18.82 8.97 8.33
C PRO A 67 -17.99 9.57 9.48
N LYS A 68 -18.13 10.88 9.69
CA LYS A 68 -17.71 11.60 10.90
C LYS A 68 -18.90 11.61 11.88
N LYS A 69 -18.70 12.24 13.04
CA LYS A 69 -19.82 12.55 13.95
C LYS A 69 -20.73 13.61 13.31
N GLY A 70 -22.03 13.53 13.57
CA GLY A 70 -23.02 14.50 13.09
C GLY A 70 -24.13 13.85 12.26
N ASN A 71 -24.89 14.68 11.55
CA ASN A 71 -25.97 14.25 10.68
C ASN A 71 -25.42 13.53 9.43
N LEU A 72 -25.81 12.28 9.20
CA LEU A 72 -25.38 11.48 8.05
C LEU A 72 -26.04 11.88 6.73
N ASP A 73 -27.07 12.73 6.76
CA ASP A 73 -27.67 13.30 5.54
C ASP A 73 -26.88 14.51 5.01
N ASN A 74 -25.92 15.05 5.78
CA ASN A 74 -25.04 16.11 5.32
C ASN A 74 -23.74 15.52 4.73
N PRO A 75 -23.45 15.69 3.43
CA PRO A 75 -22.22 15.22 2.79
C PRO A 75 -20.92 15.70 3.45
N ASP A 76 -20.92 16.89 4.06
CA ASP A 76 -19.74 17.47 4.74
C ASP A 76 -19.32 16.66 5.98
N ASN A 77 -20.26 15.89 6.54
CA ASN A 77 -20.03 14.99 7.66
C ASN A 77 -19.38 13.68 7.23
N PHE A 78 -18.88 13.57 6.00
CA PHE A 78 -18.03 12.46 5.56
C PHE A 78 -16.59 12.93 5.33
N ARG A 79 -15.64 12.02 5.53
CA ARG A 79 -14.26 12.19 5.06
C ARG A 79 -13.98 11.16 3.98
N GLY A 80 -13.44 11.60 2.86
CA GLY A 80 -12.90 10.67 1.87
C GLY A 80 -11.65 9.99 2.42
N ILE A 81 -11.54 8.68 2.22
CA ILE A 81 -10.27 7.97 2.32
C ILE A 81 -9.94 7.34 0.98
N ASN A 82 -8.65 7.31 0.65
CA ASN A 82 -8.16 6.61 -0.53
C ASN A 82 -7.62 5.23 -0.11
N LEU A 83 -8.20 4.18 -0.65
CA LEU A 83 -7.70 2.82 -0.53
C LEU A 83 -6.72 2.55 -1.69
N SER A 84 -5.42 2.64 -1.39
CA SER A 84 -4.34 2.35 -2.32
C SER A 84 -3.94 0.87 -2.30
N SER A 85 -3.37 0.37 -3.39
CA SER A 85 -2.70 -0.94 -3.43
C SER A 85 -1.66 -1.07 -2.31
N VAL A 86 -1.55 -2.28 -1.74
CA VAL A 86 -0.55 -2.57 -0.71
C VAL A 86 0.86 -2.56 -1.32
N PHE A 87 1.04 -2.97 -2.57
CA PHE A 87 2.33 -2.85 -3.25
C PHE A 87 2.77 -1.39 -3.35
N ALA A 88 1.86 -0.50 -3.78
CA ALA A 88 2.11 0.94 -3.86
C ALA A 88 2.53 1.52 -2.51
N LYS A 89 1.83 1.12 -1.45
CA LYS A 89 2.11 1.52 -0.06
C LYS A 89 3.49 1.02 0.41
N LEU A 90 3.82 -0.25 0.15
CA LEU A 90 5.11 -0.83 0.52
C LEU A 90 6.27 -0.12 -0.16
N PHE A 91 6.17 0.11 -1.47
CA PHE A 91 7.18 0.82 -2.24
C PHE A 91 7.33 2.26 -1.74
N SER A 92 6.23 2.97 -1.57
CA SER A 92 6.24 4.37 -1.08
C SER A 92 6.85 4.50 0.31
N HIS A 93 6.57 3.56 1.23
CA HIS A 93 7.22 3.53 2.53
C HIS A 93 8.74 3.38 2.43
N ILE A 94 9.24 2.57 1.50
CA ILE A 94 10.68 2.37 1.30
C ILE A 94 11.31 3.65 0.78
N ILE A 95 10.75 4.22 -0.30
CA ILE A 95 11.26 5.47 -0.89
C ILE A 95 11.21 6.61 0.13
N ASN A 96 10.10 6.80 0.85
CA ASN A 96 10.01 7.82 1.89
C ASN A 96 10.96 7.60 3.07
N SER A 97 11.45 6.38 3.30
CA SER A 97 12.45 6.14 4.37
C SER A 97 13.88 6.40 3.91
N ARG A 98 14.09 6.67 2.62
CA ARG A 98 15.40 7.02 2.02
C ARG A 98 15.58 8.53 1.83
N LEU A 99 14.48 9.29 1.91
CA LEU A 99 14.43 10.75 1.90
C LEU A 99 14.62 11.28 3.32
#